data_AF-S4RCY5-F1
#
_entry.id   AF-S4RCY5-F1
#
_cell.length_a   1.000
_cell.length_b   1.000
_cell.length_c   1.000
_cell.angle_alpha   90.00
_cell.angle_beta   90.00
_cell.angle_gamma   90.00
#
_symmetry.space_group_name_H-M   'P 1'
#
loop_
_entity.id
_entity.type
_entity.pdbx_description
1 polymer ?
#
loop_
_entity_poly.entity_id
_entity_poly.type
_entity_poly.pdbx_seq_one_letter_code
_entity_poly.pdbx_strand_id
1 'polypeptide(L)'
;MASEVRAALLRRDPVSAAREVLYHLDIYLCGQLQSYTVPTVDRAIVELLEEFMFQEPHDRGLHPAKQKLSCVQELQLLDLMCSYFQEQSKDAVRQLVFSTLFSPRGSRADGTRLSLLSKLVSMAIALGRSPVLDCAAVWMQRTPVGYCVDLAKSLVEDYCNLIPGSITTLRQMVQSSPRFYCQFITAVTALYDFSSDSHTPPESLLETVVSWVCDDPRLTLYNFLNSPIPATSPPGYLELTPIAGLMRWCIKAPLACHHRRSKQAADKTHEKEVLVIKEEDEQGAPAKDLNMMYSRLHLGVLQVLQLLYSHLAEKKLLGRLPLVAFEQVTQLAADLRRAAEKANPLGAPPHTELALDRFAQAVQVAMAMGALLCTRADDLRKVCSSLPPNSLLQLVLAGPVQSTPGPPQGHYSHMHPTAAY
;
A
#
# COMPACT_ATOMS: atom_id res chain seq x y z
N MET A 1 18.43 35.20 -9.81
CA MET A 1 18.12 33.86 -10.33
C MET A 1 16.62 33.61 -10.52
N ALA A 2 15.82 33.32 -9.50
CA ALA A 2 14.42 32.87 -9.72
C ALA A 2 13.52 33.88 -10.48
N SER A 3 13.69 35.18 -10.23
CA SER A 3 12.97 36.24 -10.95
C SER A 3 13.38 36.36 -12.43
N GLU A 4 14.68 36.22 -12.73
CA GLU A 4 15.20 36.26 -14.10
C GLU A 4 14.77 35.01 -14.89
N VAL A 5 14.84 33.83 -14.26
CA VAL A 5 14.34 32.57 -14.81
C VAL A 5 12.85 32.69 -15.10
N ARG A 6 12.04 33.18 -14.15
CA ARG A 6 10.61 33.41 -14.36
C ARG A 6 10.32 34.30 -15.57
N ALA A 7 11.03 35.42 -15.71
CA ALA A 7 10.84 36.34 -16.84
C ALA A 7 11.17 35.70 -18.19
N ALA A 8 12.20 34.84 -18.25
CA ALA A 8 12.55 34.08 -19.45
C ALA A 8 11.49 33.02 -19.79
N LEU A 9 10.95 32.33 -18.78
CA LEU A 9 9.94 31.28 -18.94
C LEU A 9 8.58 31.82 -19.42
N LEU A 10 8.20 33.03 -19.00
CA LEU A 10 6.93 33.65 -19.43
C LEU A 10 6.81 33.87 -20.94
N ARG A 11 7.92 33.90 -21.67
CA ARG A 11 7.94 34.10 -23.13
C ARG A 11 7.90 32.81 -23.93
N ARG A 12 7.94 31.65 -23.27
CA ARG A 12 8.01 30.33 -23.91
C ARG A 12 6.65 29.67 -23.98
N ASP A 13 6.51 28.70 -24.89
CA ASP A 13 5.38 27.78 -24.83
C ASP A 13 5.43 26.93 -23.55
N PRO A 14 4.29 26.39 -23.08
CA PRO A 14 4.22 25.73 -21.78
C PRO A 14 5.16 24.53 -21.63
N VAL A 15 5.35 23.72 -22.68
CA VAL A 15 6.16 22.50 -22.61
C VAL A 15 7.65 22.86 -22.61
N SER A 16 8.06 23.84 -23.42
CA SER A 16 9.44 24.36 -23.39
C SER A 16 9.77 25.06 -22.07
N ALA A 17 8.79 25.75 -21.46
CA ALA A 17 8.96 26.32 -20.13
C ALA A 17 9.16 25.22 -19.07
N ALA A 18 8.32 24.18 -19.09
CA ALA A 18 8.46 23.03 -18.19
C ALA A 18 9.82 22.32 -18.32
N ARG A 19 10.32 22.15 -19.55
CA ARG A 19 11.66 21.60 -19.82
C ARG A 19 12.76 22.41 -19.16
N GLU A 20 12.73 23.73 -19.33
CA GLU A 20 13.73 24.62 -18.75
C GLU A 20 13.65 24.64 -17.21
N VAL A 21 12.45 24.55 -16.64
CA VAL A 21 12.26 24.43 -15.20
C VAL A 21 12.86 23.13 -14.66
N LEU A 22 12.62 21.99 -15.33
CA LEU A 22 13.23 20.71 -14.94
C LEU A 22 14.76 20.77 -15.04
N TYR A 23 15.30 21.39 -16.09
CA TYR A 23 16.75 21.58 -16.26
C TYR A 23 17.37 22.41 -15.13
N HIS A 24 16.77 23.54 -14.77
CA HIS A 24 17.26 24.36 -13.67
C HIS A 24 17.11 23.67 -12.31
N LEU A 25 16.02 22.93 -12.10
CA LEU A 25 15.81 22.13 -10.89
C LEU A 25 16.89 21.05 -10.75
N ASP A 26 17.23 20.37 -11.85
CA ASP A 26 18.26 19.35 -11.89
C ASP A 26 19.64 19.91 -11.50
N ILE A 27 20.05 21.03 -12.10
CA ILE A 27 21.30 21.72 -11.78
C ILE A 27 21.34 22.12 -10.32
N TYR A 28 20.26 22.72 -9.82
CA TYR A 28 20.17 23.18 -8.44
C TYR A 28 20.35 22.02 -7.46
N LEU A 29 19.61 20.92 -7.65
CA LEU A 29 19.67 19.76 -6.75
C LEU A 29 20.99 18.98 -6.90
N CYS A 30 21.57 18.91 -8.09
CA CYS A 30 22.92 18.39 -8.30
C CYS A 30 23.94 19.17 -7.47
N GLY A 31 23.86 20.51 -7.45
CA GLY A 31 24.75 21.36 -6.66
C GLY A 31 24.57 21.17 -5.14
N GLN A 32 23.33 21.07 -4.68
CA GLN A 32 23.02 20.83 -3.25
C GLN A 32 23.58 19.51 -2.72
N LEU A 33 23.55 18.45 -3.54
CA LEU A 33 24.12 17.16 -3.13
C LEU A 33 25.65 17.20 -2.98
N GLN A 34 26.33 18.13 -3.66
CA GLN A 34 27.78 18.30 -3.54
C GLN A 34 28.17 19.13 -2.31
N SER A 35 27.26 19.95 -1.76
CA SER A 35 27.55 20.82 -0.62
C SER A 35 27.41 20.14 0.76
N TYR A 36 27.10 18.84 0.83
CA TYR A 36 26.88 18.05 2.06
C TYR A 36 25.83 18.64 3.04
N THR A 37 25.06 19.62 2.61
CA THR A 37 23.93 20.20 3.34
C THR A 37 22.68 19.38 3.08
N VAL A 38 21.78 19.29 4.07
CA VAL A 38 20.46 18.67 3.86
C VAL A 38 19.77 19.44 2.72
N PRO A 39 19.39 18.77 1.60
CA PRO A 39 18.79 19.46 0.47
C PRO A 39 17.45 20.07 0.90
N THR A 40 17.38 21.40 0.98
CA THR A 40 16.13 22.13 1.18
C THR A 40 15.76 22.81 -0.12
N VAL A 41 14.50 22.66 -0.54
CA VAL A 41 14.01 23.31 -1.75
C VAL A 41 13.54 24.71 -1.38
N ASP A 42 14.19 25.73 -1.94
CA ASP A 42 13.82 27.12 -1.74
C ASP A 42 12.39 27.39 -2.26
N ARG A 43 11.64 28.23 -1.53
CA ARG A 43 10.26 28.63 -1.85
C ARG A 43 10.14 29.17 -3.27
N ALA A 44 11.13 29.89 -3.75
CA ALA A 44 11.12 30.44 -5.11
C ALA A 44 11.08 29.35 -6.20
N ILE A 45 11.73 28.21 -5.97
CA ILE A 45 11.68 27.06 -6.89
C ILE A 45 10.28 26.43 -6.89
N VAL A 46 9.66 26.35 -5.71
CA VAL A 46 8.29 25.83 -5.54
C VAL A 46 7.29 26.66 -6.34
N GLU A 47 7.42 27.99 -6.27
CA GLU A 47 6.54 28.92 -6.99
C GLU A 47 6.71 28.78 -8.51
N LEU A 48 7.93 28.54 -9.00
CA LEU A 48 8.18 28.22 -10.41
C LEU A 48 7.52 26.89 -10.82
N LEU A 49 7.60 25.87 -9.98
CA LEU A 49 6.98 24.57 -10.26
C LEU A 49 5.45 24.67 -10.29
N GLU A 50 4.85 25.34 -9.31
CA GLU A 50 3.42 25.60 -9.27
C GLU A 50 2.95 26.33 -10.53
N GLU A 51 3.68 27.36 -10.95
CA GLU A 51 3.29 28.17 -12.10
C GLU A 51 3.51 27.47 -13.45
N PHE A 52 4.63 26.78 -13.65
CA PHE A 52 5.03 26.28 -14.98
C PHE A 52 4.86 24.78 -15.18
N MET A 53 4.89 23.97 -14.11
CA MET A 53 4.61 22.53 -14.20
C MET A 53 3.14 22.23 -13.92
N PHE A 54 2.56 22.88 -12.90
CA PHE A 54 1.20 22.58 -12.43
C PHE A 54 0.15 23.61 -12.88
N GLN A 55 0.55 24.66 -13.59
CA GLN A 55 -0.35 25.71 -14.12
C GLN A 55 -1.21 26.39 -13.05
N GLU A 56 -0.73 26.47 -11.81
CA GLU A 56 -1.41 27.15 -10.73
C GLU A 56 -1.00 28.64 -10.72
N PRO A 57 -1.95 29.58 -10.89
CA PRO A 57 -1.63 30.99 -10.99
C PRO A 57 -1.17 31.55 -9.64
N HIS A 58 -0.03 32.23 -9.66
CA HIS A 58 0.60 32.85 -8.48
C HIS A 58 -0.19 34.05 -7.95
N ASP A 59 -0.87 34.82 -8.82
CA ASP A 59 -1.53 36.07 -8.45
C ASP A 59 -2.93 36.20 -9.08
N ARG A 60 -3.94 36.45 -8.25
CA ARG A 60 -5.38 36.41 -8.62
C ARG A 60 -5.85 37.60 -9.48
N GLY A 61 -5.00 38.58 -9.79
CA GLY A 61 -5.48 39.90 -10.24
C GLY A 61 -4.86 40.53 -11.49
N LEU A 62 -3.71 40.06 -12.01
CA LEU A 62 -2.92 40.87 -12.96
C LEU A 62 -2.52 40.18 -14.27
N HIS A 63 -2.70 38.87 -14.39
CA HIS A 63 -2.37 38.13 -15.61
C HIS A 63 -3.55 37.27 -16.05
N PRO A 64 -3.84 37.17 -17.37
CA PRO A 64 -4.87 36.28 -17.86
C PRO A 64 -4.56 34.88 -17.34
N ALA A 65 -5.55 34.22 -16.75
CA ALA A 65 -5.44 32.86 -16.24
C ALA A 65 -4.69 32.02 -17.28
N LYS A 66 -3.48 31.56 -16.95
CA LYS A 66 -2.71 30.72 -17.89
C LYS A 66 -3.61 29.56 -18.27
N GLN A 67 -3.79 29.40 -19.58
CA GLN A 67 -4.68 28.44 -20.18
C GLN A 67 -4.23 27.05 -19.75
N LYS A 68 -5.16 26.21 -19.25
CA LYS A 68 -4.86 24.80 -18.95
C LYS A 68 -4.17 24.16 -20.15
N LEU A 69 -3.18 23.30 -19.89
CA LEU A 69 -2.51 22.54 -20.95
C LEU A 69 -3.57 21.81 -21.80
N SER A 70 -3.41 21.86 -23.11
CA SER A 70 -4.16 20.97 -24.00
C SER A 70 -3.76 19.51 -23.75
N CYS A 71 -4.60 18.56 -24.16
CA CYS A 71 -4.30 17.13 -24.01
C CYS A 71 -2.96 16.74 -24.67
N VAL A 72 -2.65 17.34 -25.83
CA VAL A 72 -1.39 17.10 -26.54
C VAL A 72 -0.20 17.64 -25.75
N GLN A 73 -0.31 18.86 -25.19
CA GLN A 73 0.75 19.44 -24.37
C GLN A 73 0.94 18.68 -23.05
N GLU A 74 -0.14 18.19 -22.44
CA GLU A 74 -0.05 17.35 -21.25
C GLU A 74 0.65 16.03 -21.55
N LEU A 75 0.32 15.38 -22.68
CA LEU A 75 1.02 14.17 -23.11
C LEU A 75 2.52 14.44 -23.39
N GLN A 76 2.85 15.55 -24.05
CA GLN A 76 4.24 15.97 -24.27
C GLN A 76 4.99 16.25 -22.96
N LEU A 77 4.31 16.83 -21.96
CA LEU A 77 4.88 17.04 -20.64
C LEU A 77 5.16 15.70 -19.95
N LEU A 78 4.24 14.74 -20.00
CA LEU A 78 4.45 13.41 -19.44
C LEU A 78 5.63 12.69 -20.12
N ASP A 79 5.71 12.74 -21.45
CA ASP A 79 6.81 12.15 -22.23
C ASP A 79 8.17 12.79 -21.89
N LEU A 80 8.19 14.12 -21.77
CA LEU A 80 9.36 14.87 -21.30
C LEU A 80 9.80 14.43 -19.90
N MET A 81 8.87 14.27 -18.96
CA MET A 81 9.18 13.84 -17.59
C MET A 81 9.68 12.40 -17.56
N CYS A 82 9.04 11.48 -18.29
CA CYS A 82 9.51 10.10 -18.44
C CYS A 82 10.93 10.04 -19.00
N SER A 83 11.21 10.79 -20.07
CA SER A 83 12.53 10.86 -20.69
C SER A 83 13.57 11.41 -19.72
N TYR A 84 13.25 12.51 -19.03
CA TYR A 84 14.12 13.09 -18.01
C TYR A 84 14.50 12.08 -16.92
N PHE A 85 13.52 11.40 -16.32
CA PHE A 85 13.80 10.43 -15.26
C PHE A 85 14.54 9.20 -15.77
N GLN A 86 14.32 8.80 -17.02
CA GLN A 86 15.05 7.72 -17.68
C GLN A 86 16.52 8.08 -17.95
N GLU A 87 16.80 9.32 -18.33
CA GLU A 87 18.13 9.80 -18.70
C GLU A 87 18.98 10.25 -17.50
N GLN A 88 18.36 10.70 -16.40
CA GLN A 88 19.10 11.14 -15.22
C GLN A 88 19.81 9.94 -14.55
N SER A 89 21.13 9.85 -14.74
CA SER A 89 21.99 8.77 -14.22
C SER A 89 22.15 8.73 -12.69
N LYS A 90 21.95 9.84 -11.98
CA LYS A 90 22.13 9.93 -10.53
C LYS A 90 20.81 9.67 -9.80
N ASP A 91 20.67 8.48 -9.24
CA ASP A 91 19.47 8.09 -8.48
C ASP A 91 19.09 9.08 -7.38
N ALA A 92 20.06 9.61 -6.63
CA ALA A 92 19.80 10.59 -5.57
C ALA A 92 19.15 11.89 -6.12
N VAL A 93 19.62 12.37 -7.27
CA VAL A 93 19.05 13.56 -7.93
C VAL A 93 17.65 13.24 -8.44
N ARG A 94 17.49 12.09 -9.09
CA ARG A 94 16.21 11.59 -9.60
C ARG A 94 15.14 11.59 -8.50
N GLN A 95 15.47 11.02 -7.34
CA GLN A 95 14.60 10.95 -6.17
C GLN A 95 14.28 12.33 -5.59
N LEU A 96 15.28 13.22 -5.47
CA LEU A 96 15.05 14.58 -4.97
C LEU A 96 14.15 15.38 -5.91
N VAL A 97 14.37 15.31 -7.22
CA VAL A 97 13.54 15.99 -8.22
C VAL A 97 12.11 15.48 -8.15
N PHE A 98 11.93 14.16 -8.10
CA PHE A 98 10.61 13.54 -7.97
C PHE A 98 9.89 13.99 -6.69
N SER A 99 10.57 13.94 -5.54
CA SER A 99 9.99 14.42 -4.27
C SER A 99 9.66 15.90 -4.31
N THR A 100 10.49 16.72 -4.97
CA THR A 100 10.27 18.16 -5.08
C THR A 100 9.03 18.47 -5.91
N LEU A 101 8.80 17.69 -6.97
CA LEU A 101 7.63 17.84 -7.84
C LEU A 101 6.34 17.39 -7.15
N PHE A 102 6.36 16.22 -6.51
CA PHE A 102 5.12 15.51 -6.17
C PHE A 102 4.82 15.35 -4.69
N SER A 103 5.76 15.62 -3.78
CA SER A 103 5.44 15.57 -2.35
C SER A 103 4.37 16.62 -2.00
N PRO A 104 3.31 16.25 -1.25
CA PRO A 104 2.27 17.18 -0.86
C PRO A 104 2.83 18.36 -0.07
N ARG A 105 2.28 19.55 -0.32
CA ARG A 105 2.75 20.80 0.31
C ARG A 105 1.66 21.48 1.15
N GLY A 106 0.46 20.90 1.23
CA GLY A 106 -0.70 21.55 1.81
C GLY A 106 -1.17 22.76 1.00
N SER A 107 -0.80 22.82 -0.30
CA SER A 107 -1.18 23.90 -1.20
C SER A 107 -2.32 23.46 -2.13
N ARG A 108 -2.98 24.43 -2.77
CA ARG A 108 -4.08 24.16 -3.71
C ARG A 108 -3.63 23.34 -4.93
N ALA A 109 -2.34 23.38 -5.24
CA ALA A 109 -1.72 22.63 -6.32
C ALA A 109 -1.66 21.11 -6.06
N ASP A 110 -1.86 20.65 -4.82
CA ASP A 110 -1.67 19.23 -4.48
C ASP A 110 -2.61 18.29 -5.27
N GLY A 111 -3.83 18.73 -5.58
CA GLY A 111 -4.74 17.96 -6.45
C GLY A 111 -4.22 17.83 -7.88
N THR A 112 -3.72 18.92 -8.45
CA THR A 112 -3.12 18.95 -9.80
C THR A 112 -1.81 18.14 -9.83
N ARG A 113 -0.98 18.23 -8.78
CA ARG A 113 0.23 17.40 -8.61
C ARG A 113 -0.08 15.92 -8.63
N LEU A 114 -1.06 15.50 -7.83
CA LEU A 114 -1.44 14.10 -7.73
C LEU A 114 -2.05 13.61 -9.04
N SER A 115 -2.86 14.42 -9.72
CA SER A 115 -3.41 14.08 -11.03
C SER A 115 -2.30 13.86 -12.08
N LEU A 116 -1.31 14.76 -12.14
CA LEU A 116 -0.17 14.62 -13.04
C LEU A 116 0.69 13.40 -12.66
N LEU A 117 0.89 13.16 -11.36
CA LEU A 117 1.59 11.98 -10.85
C LEU A 117 0.91 10.68 -11.28
N SER A 118 -0.41 10.57 -11.11
CA SER A 118 -1.17 9.39 -11.53
C SER A 118 -1.00 9.11 -13.02
N LYS A 119 -1.10 10.14 -13.87
CA LYS A 119 -0.87 10.01 -15.31
C LYS A 119 0.58 9.62 -15.64
N LEU A 120 1.56 10.20 -14.95
CA LEU A 120 2.97 9.89 -15.13
C LEU A 120 3.29 8.43 -14.76
N VAL A 121 2.80 7.95 -13.62
CA VAL A 121 3.01 6.57 -13.18
C VAL A 121 2.27 5.60 -14.09
N SER A 122 1.04 5.94 -14.51
CA SER A 122 0.27 5.16 -15.47
C SER A 122 1.03 5.04 -16.80
N MET A 123 1.54 6.14 -17.36
CA MET A 123 2.35 6.11 -18.58
C MET A 123 3.68 5.37 -18.38
N ALA A 124 4.32 5.48 -17.21
CA ALA A 124 5.55 4.77 -16.89
C ALA A 124 5.35 3.25 -16.84
N ILE A 125 4.21 2.75 -16.34
CA ILE A 125 3.85 1.33 -16.42
C ILE A 125 3.68 0.94 -17.90
N ALA A 126 2.94 1.73 -18.68
CA ALA A 126 2.66 1.43 -20.08
C ALA A 126 3.93 1.39 -20.96
N LEU A 127 4.89 2.28 -20.71
CA LEU A 127 6.13 2.41 -21.48
C LEU A 127 7.33 1.69 -20.85
N GLY A 128 7.13 0.98 -19.74
CA GLY A 128 8.19 0.25 -19.06
C GLY A 128 9.30 1.11 -18.44
N ARG A 129 8.97 2.29 -17.90
CA ARG A 129 9.93 3.25 -17.33
C ARG A 129 10.19 3.00 -15.84
N SER A 130 10.96 1.95 -15.53
CA SER A 130 11.31 1.58 -14.13
C SER A 130 11.84 2.74 -13.27
N PRO A 131 12.70 3.66 -13.76
CA PRO A 131 13.21 4.77 -12.95
C PRO A 131 12.12 5.67 -12.35
N VAL A 132 11.01 5.86 -13.08
CA VAL A 132 9.85 6.63 -12.60
C VAL A 132 9.11 5.85 -11.53
N LEU A 133 8.91 4.53 -11.74
CA LEU A 133 8.24 3.65 -10.79
C LEU A 133 9.02 3.53 -9.47
N ASP A 134 10.34 3.44 -9.53
CA ASP A 134 11.19 3.41 -8.34
C ASP A 134 11.13 4.72 -7.55
N CYS A 135 11.05 5.86 -8.24
CA CYS A 135 10.80 7.15 -7.60
C CYS A 135 9.41 7.22 -6.97
N ALA A 136 8.37 6.75 -7.66
CA ALA A 136 7.02 6.66 -7.11
C ALA A 136 6.98 5.77 -5.86
N ALA A 137 7.71 4.66 -5.84
CA ALA A 137 7.80 3.77 -4.69
C ALA A 137 8.40 4.46 -3.44
N VAL A 138 9.47 5.23 -3.62
CA VAL A 138 10.08 6.02 -2.53
C VAL A 138 9.15 7.14 -2.09
N TRP A 139 8.46 7.79 -3.02
CA TRP A 139 7.45 8.81 -2.73
C TRP A 139 6.30 8.22 -1.90
N MET A 140 5.78 7.05 -2.25
CA MET A 140 4.70 6.37 -1.50
C MET A 140 5.11 6.04 -0.06
N GLN A 141 6.38 5.69 0.18
CA GLN A 141 6.91 5.43 1.52
C GLN A 141 6.97 6.66 2.43
N ARG A 142 7.05 7.85 1.83
CA ARG A 142 7.26 9.13 2.54
C ARG A 142 6.07 10.06 2.46
N THR A 143 4.94 9.57 1.97
CA THR A 143 3.74 10.35 1.75
C THR A 143 2.59 9.79 2.59
N PRO A 144 1.71 10.64 3.15
CA PRO A 144 0.55 10.16 3.89
C PRO A 144 -0.31 9.20 3.05
N VAL A 145 -0.86 8.19 3.72
CA VAL A 145 -1.59 7.06 3.11
C VAL A 145 -2.71 7.48 2.16
N GLY A 146 -3.39 8.60 2.45
CA GLY A 146 -4.47 9.12 1.60
C GLY A 146 -4.03 9.36 0.15
N TYR A 147 -2.91 10.06 -0.06
CA TYR A 147 -2.38 10.31 -1.40
C TYR A 147 -1.92 9.03 -2.10
N CYS A 148 -1.37 8.08 -1.35
CA CYS A 148 -0.94 6.79 -1.90
C CYS A 148 -2.14 5.93 -2.35
N VAL A 149 -3.23 5.96 -1.57
CA VAL A 149 -4.49 5.31 -1.89
C VAL A 149 -5.14 5.94 -3.12
N ASP A 150 -5.12 7.27 -3.24
CA ASP A 150 -5.64 7.98 -4.41
C ASP A 150 -4.84 7.64 -5.69
N LEU A 151 -3.51 7.60 -5.60
CA LEU A 151 -2.66 7.14 -6.71
C LEU A 151 -3.01 5.69 -7.09
N ALA A 152 -3.08 4.78 -6.11
CA ALA A 152 -3.41 3.38 -6.36
C ALA A 152 -4.80 3.24 -6.99
N LYS A 153 -5.78 4.04 -6.54
CA LYS A 153 -7.13 4.07 -7.10
C LYS A 153 -7.11 4.45 -8.59
N SER A 154 -6.40 5.52 -8.98
CA SER A 154 -6.26 5.90 -10.39
C SER A 154 -5.66 4.76 -11.24
N LEU A 155 -4.64 4.07 -10.73
CA LEU A 155 -4.02 2.96 -11.46
C LEU A 155 -4.95 1.75 -11.57
N VAL A 156 -5.74 1.44 -10.55
CA VAL A 156 -6.74 0.38 -10.63
C VAL A 156 -7.84 0.74 -11.63
N GLU A 157 -8.27 2.00 -11.68
CA GLU A 157 -9.21 2.48 -12.71
C GLU A 157 -8.63 2.26 -14.12
N ASP A 158 -7.40 2.69 -14.39
CA ASP A 158 -6.75 2.54 -15.70
C ASP A 158 -6.51 1.08 -16.12
N TYR A 159 -5.98 0.26 -15.20
CA TYR A 159 -5.43 -1.05 -15.53
C TYR A 159 -6.38 -2.22 -15.24
N CYS A 160 -7.35 -2.04 -14.36
CA CYS A 160 -8.25 -3.13 -13.95
C CYS A 160 -9.69 -2.94 -14.43
N ASN A 161 -10.13 -1.68 -14.65
CA ASN A 161 -11.54 -1.37 -14.92
C ASN A 161 -11.80 -0.76 -16.31
N LEU A 162 -11.01 0.22 -16.75
CA LEU A 162 -11.32 1.03 -17.94
C LEU A 162 -10.90 0.39 -19.26
N ILE A 163 -9.69 -0.17 -19.32
CA ILE A 163 -9.09 -0.65 -20.57
C ILE A 163 -9.01 -2.18 -20.58
N PRO A 164 -9.79 -2.89 -21.42
CA PRO A 164 -9.68 -4.34 -21.55
C PRO A 164 -8.25 -4.76 -21.92
N GLY A 165 -7.70 -5.74 -21.19
CA GLY A 165 -6.37 -6.28 -21.45
C GLY A 165 -5.19 -5.47 -20.90
N SER A 166 -5.39 -4.22 -20.44
CA SER A 166 -4.30 -3.40 -19.87
C SER A 166 -3.67 -4.03 -18.62
N ILE A 167 -4.43 -4.86 -17.90
CA ILE A 167 -3.92 -5.60 -16.75
C ILE A 167 -2.70 -6.48 -17.07
N THR A 168 -2.57 -6.92 -18.32
CA THR A 168 -1.38 -7.67 -18.77
C THR A 168 -0.11 -6.81 -18.72
N THR A 169 -0.21 -5.54 -19.12
CA THR A 169 0.87 -4.55 -19.00
C THR A 169 1.26 -4.32 -17.55
N LEU A 170 0.27 -4.21 -16.65
CA LEU A 170 0.53 -4.09 -15.21
C LEU A 170 1.27 -5.33 -14.67
N ARG A 171 0.91 -6.54 -15.12
CA ARG A 171 1.55 -7.79 -14.69
C ARG A 171 3.01 -7.91 -15.14
N GLN A 172 3.33 -7.48 -16.36
CA GLN A 172 4.67 -7.65 -16.96
C GLN A 172 5.76 -6.83 -16.26
N MET A 173 5.39 -5.72 -15.62
CA MET A 173 6.35 -4.76 -15.08
C MET A 173 6.80 -5.07 -13.65
N VAL A 174 6.24 -6.11 -13.00
CA VAL A 174 6.52 -6.45 -11.59
C VAL A 174 7.99 -6.77 -11.32
N GLN A 175 8.65 -7.47 -12.25
CA GLN A 175 10.05 -7.86 -12.12
C GLN A 175 11.01 -6.68 -12.32
N SER A 176 10.59 -5.66 -13.09
CA SER A 176 11.42 -4.51 -13.43
C SER A 176 11.44 -3.42 -12.36
N SER A 177 10.40 -3.34 -11.51
CA SER A 177 10.32 -2.39 -10.38
C SER A 177 9.60 -3.01 -9.16
N PRO A 178 10.14 -4.08 -8.56
CA PRO A 178 9.48 -4.80 -7.46
C PRO A 178 9.20 -3.91 -6.23
N ARG A 179 10.00 -2.86 -6.01
CA ARG A 179 9.77 -1.88 -4.92
C ARG A 179 8.43 -1.15 -5.09
N PHE A 180 8.14 -0.71 -6.31
CA PHE A 180 6.88 -0.05 -6.65
C PHE A 180 5.71 -1.01 -6.43
N TYR A 181 5.79 -2.23 -6.94
CA TYR A 181 4.70 -3.20 -6.80
C TYR A 181 4.47 -3.61 -5.35
N CYS A 182 5.52 -3.74 -4.52
CA CYS A 182 5.35 -3.93 -3.09
C CYS A 182 4.57 -2.78 -2.44
N GLN A 183 4.86 -1.52 -2.79
CA GLN A 183 4.12 -0.36 -2.28
C GLN A 183 2.70 -0.26 -2.86
N PHE A 184 2.52 -0.60 -4.13
CA PHE A 184 1.23 -0.65 -4.79
C PHE A 184 0.31 -1.66 -4.10
N ILE A 185 0.79 -2.87 -3.80
CA ILE A 185 0.02 -3.86 -3.03
C ILE A 185 -0.35 -3.31 -1.64
N THR A 186 0.59 -2.64 -0.94
CA THR A 186 0.28 -2.02 0.36
C THR A 186 -0.81 -0.94 0.22
N ALA A 187 -0.76 -0.11 -0.82
CA ALA A 187 -1.74 0.94 -1.05
C ALA A 187 -3.11 0.40 -1.47
N VAL A 188 -3.20 -0.59 -2.37
CA VAL A 188 -4.50 -1.18 -2.76
C VAL A 188 -5.15 -1.95 -1.62
N THR A 189 -4.36 -2.57 -0.75
CA THR A 189 -4.91 -3.26 0.45
C THR A 189 -5.36 -2.28 1.54
N ALA A 190 -4.84 -1.05 1.54
CA ALA A 190 -5.37 0.06 2.32
C ALA A 190 -6.63 0.68 1.69
N LEU A 191 -6.69 0.76 0.35
CA LEU A 191 -7.86 1.25 -0.41
C LEU A 191 -9.08 0.33 -0.26
N TYR A 192 -8.88 -0.98 -0.42
CA TYR A 192 -9.94 -1.98 -0.36
C TYR A 192 -9.95 -2.67 1.01
N ASP A 193 -10.41 -1.98 2.03
CA ASP A 193 -10.36 -2.44 3.43
C ASP A 193 -11.56 -3.30 3.87
N PHE A 194 -12.49 -3.59 2.95
CA PHE A 194 -13.76 -4.27 3.22
C PHE A 194 -14.63 -3.54 4.27
N SER A 195 -14.55 -2.21 4.35
CA SER A 195 -15.47 -1.39 5.17
C SER A 195 -16.89 -1.37 4.60
N SER A 196 -17.03 -1.48 3.27
CA SER A 196 -18.30 -1.62 2.55
C SER A 196 -18.12 -2.44 1.27
N ASP A 197 -19.23 -2.74 0.57
CA ASP A 197 -19.19 -3.49 -0.69
C ASP A 197 -18.39 -2.78 -1.79
N SER A 198 -18.37 -1.43 -1.79
CA SER A 198 -17.57 -0.63 -2.73
C SER A 198 -16.07 -0.62 -2.40
N HIS A 199 -15.70 -1.04 -1.19
CA HIS A 199 -14.30 -1.18 -0.74
C HIS A 199 -13.84 -2.63 -0.77
N THR A 200 -14.40 -3.43 -1.68
CA THR A 200 -13.90 -4.76 -2.02
C THR A 200 -13.09 -4.67 -3.32
N PRO A 201 -11.97 -5.39 -3.44
CA PRO A 201 -11.11 -5.27 -4.61
C PRO A 201 -11.82 -5.80 -5.87
N PRO A 202 -11.64 -5.16 -7.04
CA PRO A 202 -12.05 -5.73 -8.33
C PRO A 202 -11.43 -7.12 -8.52
N GLU A 203 -12.16 -8.02 -9.17
CA GLU A 203 -11.73 -9.41 -9.36
C GLU A 203 -10.41 -9.52 -10.14
N SER A 204 -10.25 -8.69 -11.18
CA SER A 204 -9.04 -8.60 -11.99
C SER A 204 -7.81 -8.16 -11.17
N LEU A 205 -7.98 -7.21 -10.25
CA LEU A 205 -6.95 -6.80 -9.29
C LEU A 205 -6.63 -7.95 -8.31
N LEU A 206 -7.64 -8.60 -7.76
CA LEU A 206 -7.45 -9.72 -6.83
C LEU A 206 -6.65 -10.85 -7.49
N GLU A 207 -7.06 -11.29 -8.69
CA GLU A 207 -6.37 -12.33 -9.45
C GLU A 207 -4.90 -11.96 -9.65
N THR A 208 -4.64 -10.71 -10.01
CA THR A 208 -3.29 -10.20 -10.23
C THR A 208 -2.44 -10.23 -8.95
N VAL A 209 -2.97 -9.73 -7.84
CA VAL A 209 -2.27 -9.77 -6.53
C VAL A 209 -2.05 -11.22 -6.08
N VAL A 210 -3.02 -12.11 -6.27
CA VAL A 210 -2.87 -13.54 -5.97
C VAL A 210 -1.73 -14.15 -6.79
N SER A 211 -1.67 -13.88 -8.10
CA SER A 211 -0.58 -14.37 -8.95
C SER A 211 0.77 -13.88 -8.45
N TRP A 212 0.93 -12.58 -8.20
CA TRP A 212 2.20 -12.02 -7.71
C TRP A 212 2.66 -12.60 -6.37
N VAL A 213 1.75 -12.71 -5.39
CA VAL A 213 2.08 -13.23 -4.06
C VAL A 213 2.41 -14.72 -4.10
N CYS A 214 1.69 -15.51 -4.90
CA CYS A 214 1.95 -16.94 -5.04
C CYS A 214 3.23 -17.24 -5.84
N ASP A 215 3.50 -16.46 -6.89
CA ASP A 215 4.64 -16.70 -7.79
C ASP A 215 5.97 -16.24 -7.18
N ASP A 216 6.00 -15.09 -6.49
CA ASP A 216 7.16 -14.64 -5.71
C ASP A 216 6.75 -14.01 -4.37
N PRO A 217 6.62 -14.81 -3.30
CA PRO A 217 6.30 -14.33 -1.95
C PRO A 217 7.26 -13.25 -1.42
N ARG A 218 8.49 -13.15 -1.94
CA ARG A 218 9.46 -12.13 -1.48
C ARG A 218 9.09 -10.73 -1.97
N LEU A 219 8.25 -10.60 -2.99
CA LEU A 219 7.74 -9.32 -3.46
C LEU A 219 7.10 -8.53 -2.31
N THR A 220 6.32 -9.18 -1.44
CA THR A 220 5.66 -8.52 -0.30
C THR A 220 6.64 -8.09 0.79
N LEU A 221 7.87 -8.62 0.78
CA LEU A 221 8.93 -8.28 1.72
C LEU A 221 9.93 -7.28 1.14
N TYR A 222 9.80 -6.89 -0.13
CA TYR A 222 10.84 -6.17 -0.85
C TYR A 222 11.28 -4.88 -0.14
N ASN A 223 10.33 -4.09 0.36
CA ASN A 223 10.64 -2.87 1.09
C ASN A 223 11.32 -3.13 2.43
N PHE A 224 10.86 -4.12 3.20
CA PHE A 224 11.51 -4.52 4.45
C PHE A 224 12.96 -5.00 4.22
N LEU A 225 13.19 -5.71 3.12
CA LEU A 225 14.51 -6.23 2.79
C LEU A 225 15.47 -5.14 2.32
N ASN A 226 15.00 -4.19 1.51
CA ASN A 226 15.84 -3.26 0.76
C ASN A 226 15.76 -1.79 1.19
N SER A 227 14.84 -1.40 2.07
CA SER A 227 14.76 -0.03 2.60
C SER A 227 15.36 0.09 4.00
N PRO A 228 15.85 1.28 4.38
CA PRO A 228 16.13 1.59 5.78
C PRO A 228 14.87 1.39 6.61
N ILE A 229 14.98 0.64 7.70
CA ILE A 229 13.85 0.36 8.59
C ILE A 229 13.69 1.56 9.53
N PRO A 230 12.58 2.31 9.46
CA PRO A 230 12.34 3.39 10.41
C PRO A 230 12.16 2.81 11.82
N ALA A 231 12.71 3.48 12.83
CA ALA A 231 12.58 3.05 14.23
C ALA A 231 11.10 3.01 14.69
N THR A 232 10.26 3.86 14.10
CA THR A 232 8.81 3.89 14.26
C THR A 232 8.18 4.28 12.92
N SER A 233 7.13 3.57 12.48
CA SER A 233 6.31 4.04 11.36
C SER A 233 5.44 5.19 11.86
N PRO A 234 5.55 6.41 11.29
CA PRO A 234 4.67 7.49 11.69
C PRO A 234 3.21 7.12 11.38
N PRO A 235 2.26 7.47 12.27
CA PRO A 235 0.85 7.21 12.01
C PRO A 235 0.39 7.95 10.75
N GLY A 236 -0.49 7.32 9.98
CA GLY A 236 -1.03 7.91 8.75
C GLY A 236 -0.18 7.70 7.49
N TYR A 237 0.82 6.82 7.52
CA TYR A 237 1.63 6.42 6.36
C TYR A 237 1.38 4.96 5.99
N LEU A 238 1.83 4.55 4.80
CA LEU A 238 1.78 3.15 4.40
C LEU A 238 2.65 2.27 5.29
N GLU A 239 2.20 1.03 5.46
CA GLU A 239 2.95 0.02 6.19
C GLU A 239 4.18 -0.44 5.40
N LEU A 240 5.18 -0.96 6.13
CA LEU A 240 6.42 -1.42 5.52
C LEU A 240 6.20 -2.60 4.55
N THR A 241 5.19 -3.42 4.81
CA THR A 241 4.81 -4.59 4.00
C THR A 241 3.30 -4.62 3.81
N PRO A 242 2.77 -5.25 2.74
CA PRO A 242 1.34 -5.40 2.53
C PRO A 242 0.71 -6.50 3.39
N ILE A 243 1.48 -7.18 4.25
CA ILE A 243 1.05 -8.41 4.95
C ILE A 243 -0.24 -8.20 5.72
N ALA A 244 -0.35 -7.14 6.54
CA ALA A 244 -1.54 -6.92 7.35
C ALA A 244 -2.78 -6.59 6.50
N GLY A 245 -2.60 -5.85 5.39
CA GLY A 245 -3.65 -5.59 4.41
C GLY A 245 -4.13 -6.86 3.70
N LEU A 246 -3.20 -7.73 3.27
CA LEU A 246 -3.53 -9.02 2.65
C LEU A 246 -4.18 -9.99 3.65
N MET A 247 -3.73 -10.00 4.91
CA MET A 247 -4.40 -10.73 5.99
C MET A 247 -5.84 -10.25 6.15
N ARG A 248 -6.07 -8.93 6.19
CA ARG A 248 -7.42 -8.34 6.26
C ARG A 248 -8.29 -8.81 5.10
N TRP A 249 -7.77 -8.81 3.88
CA TRP A 249 -8.50 -9.32 2.71
C TRP A 249 -8.93 -10.76 2.91
N CYS A 250 -7.99 -11.64 3.30
CA CYS A 250 -8.26 -13.05 3.50
C CYS A 250 -9.29 -13.30 4.61
N ILE A 251 -9.19 -12.58 5.73
CA ILE A 251 -10.05 -12.75 6.90
C ILE A 251 -11.47 -12.22 6.65
N LYS A 252 -11.61 -11.04 6.03
CA LYS A 252 -12.93 -10.39 5.82
C LYS A 252 -13.66 -10.90 4.58
N ALA A 253 -12.95 -11.47 3.61
CA ALA A 253 -13.56 -11.93 2.34
C ALA A 253 -14.75 -12.89 2.50
N PRO A 254 -14.73 -13.93 3.37
CA PRO A 254 -15.88 -14.82 3.54
C PRO A 254 -17.16 -14.08 3.92
N LEU A 255 -17.04 -13.07 4.79
CA LEU A 255 -18.15 -12.26 5.26
C LEU A 255 -18.71 -11.34 4.17
N ALA A 256 -17.82 -10.68 3.43
CA ALA A 256 -18.22 -9.78 2.35
C ALA A 256 -18.84 -10.52 1.16
N CYS A 257 -18.29 -11.68 0.80
CA CYS A 257 -18.85 -12.52 -0.25
C CYS A 257 -20.26 -13.00 0.11
N HIS A 258 -20.49 -13.39 1.37
CA HIS A 258 -21.81 -13.77 1.86
C HIS A 258 -22.80 -12.60 1.83
N HIS A 259 -22.39 -11.43 2.34
CA HIS A 259 -23.24 -10.23 2.36
C HIS A 259 -23.70 -9.82 0.96
N ARG A 260 -22.78 -9.85 -0.02
CA ARG A 260 -23.10 -9.57 -1.43
C ARG A 260 -24.12 -10.56 -2.00
N ARG A 261 -23.98 -11.85 -1.69
CA ARG A 261 -24.93 -12.90 -2.13
C ARG A 261 -26.31 -12.70 -1.51
N SER A 262 -26.36 -12.41 -0.22
CA SER A 262 -27.63 -12.16 0.48
C SER A 262 -28.38 -10.96 -0.11
N LYS A 263 -27.68 -9.89 -0.47
CA LYS A 263 -28.27 -8.73 -1.16
C LYS A 263 -28.79 -9.07 -2.56
N GLN A 264 -27.98 -9.75 -3.37
CA GLN A 264 -28.39 -10.17 -4.72
C GLN A 264 -29.60 -11.12 -4.70
N ALA A 265 -29.71 -11.98 -3.68
CA ALA A 265 -30.88 -12.83 -3.50
C ALA A 265 -32.14 -12.03 -3.11
N ALA A 266 -32.00 -11.02 -2.25
CA ALA A 266 -33.10 -10.14 -1.87
C ALA A 266 -33.61 -9.31 -3.07
N ASP A 267 -32.70 -8.73 -3.86
CA ASP A 267 -33.06 -7.94 -5.05
C ASP A 267 -33.79 -8.78 -6.12
N LYS A 268 -33.33 -10.02 -6.34
CA LYS A 268 -34.00 -10.98 -7.26
C LYS A 268 -35.39 -11.41 -6.79
N THR A 269 -35.72 -11.25 -5.50
CA THR A 269 -37.04 -11.61 -4.98
C THR A 269 -38.09 -10.54 -5.31
N HIS A 270 -37.67 -9.30 -5.64
CA HIS A 270 -38.58 -8.26 -6.13
C HIS A 270 -38.86 -8.31 -7.63
N GLU A 271 -38.07 -9.04 -8.42
CA GLU A 271 -38.30 -9.23 -9.87
C GLU A 271 -39.01 -10.55 -10.21
N LYS A 272 -39.13 -11.48 -9.25
CA LYS A 272 -39.82 -12.77 -9.42
C LYS A 272 -41.33 -12.67 -9.17
N GLU A 273 -42.02 -11.85 -9.95
CA GLU A 273 -43.47 -12.04 -10.21
C GLU A 273 -43.78 -12.28 -11.68
N VAL A 274 -42.78 -12.29 -12.57
CA VAL A 274 -42.99 -12.61 -13.98
C VAL A 274 -41.97 -13.64 -14.46
N LEU A 275 -42.50 -14.82 -14.77
CA LEU A 275 -41.91 -15.96 -15.48
C LEU A 275 -41.18 -17.02 -14.64
N VAL A 276 -41.99 -18.01 -14.28
CA VAL A 276 -41.61 -19.39 -13.95
C VAL A 276 -41.01 -20.08 -15.18
N ILE A 277 -40.14 -21.05 -14.91
CA ILE A 277 -39.51 -22.04 -15.81
C ILE A 277 -38.13 -21.64 -16.38
N LYS A 278 -37.08 -22.03 -15.64
CA LYS A 278 -36.01 -22.92 -16.10
C LYS A 278 -35.11 -23.27 -14.91
N GLU A 279 -35.45 -24.38 -14.27
CA GLU A 279 -34.47 -25.18 -13.54
C GLU A 279 -33.72 -25.98 -14.59
N GLU A 280 -32.39 -25.77 -14.66
CA GLU A 280 -31.35 -26.73 -15.06
C GLU A 280 -30.02 -25.95 -15.27
N ASP A 281 -29.14 -26.07 -14.27
CA ASP A 281 -27.70 -26.37 -14.42
C ASP A 281 -26.66 -25.34 -14.92
N GLU A 282 -26.71 -24.06 -14.51
CA GLU A 282 -25.56 -23.12 -14.71
C GLU A 282 -25.21 -22.17 -13.54
N GLN A 283 -25.62 -22.45 -12.30
CA GLN A 283 -25.63 -21.43 -11.24
C GLN A 283 -24.63 -21.70 -10.10
N GLY A 284 -23.36 -21.28 -10.28
CA GLY A 284 -22.38 -21.20 -9.17
C GLY A 284 -20.91 -20.87 -9.45
N ALA A 285 -20.46 -20.87 -10.71
CA ALA A 285 -19.03 -20.79 -11.08
C ALA A 285 -18.25 -19.57 -10.54
N PRO A 286 -18.67 -18.31 -10.79
CA PRO A 286 -17.81 -17.14 -10.47
C PRO A 286 -17.58 -16.97 -8.97
N ALA A 287 -18.56 -17.37 -8.15
CA ALA A 287 -18.50 -17.21 -6.71
C ALA A 287 -17.65 -18.29 -6.01
N LYS A 288 -17.47 -19.45 -6.66
CA LYS A 288 -16.57 -20.52 -6.21
C LYS A 288 -15.12 -20.15 -6.53
N ASP A 289 -14.89 -19.53 -7.67
CA ASP A 289 -13.57 -19.08 -8.12
C ASP A 289 -13.01 -17.96 -7.23
N LEU A 290 -13.82 -16.98 -6.82
CA LEU A 290 -13.39 -15.92 -5.90
C LEU A 290 -12.98 -16.44 -4.51
N ASN A 291 -13.73 -17.39 -3.96
CA ASN A 291 -13.38 -18.03 -2.69
C ASN A 291 -12.07 -18.83 -2.79
N MET A 292 -11.84 -19.48 -3.94
CA MET A 292 -10.59 -20.18 -4.22
C MET A 292 -9.41 -19.20 -4.28
N MET A 293 -9.57 -18.05 -4.94
CA MET A 293 -8.56 -16.99 -4.99
C MET A 293 -8.15 -16.51 -3.59
N TYR A 294 -9.11 -16.20 -2.70
CA TYR A 294 -8.78 -15.81 -1.33
C TYR A 294 -8.17 -16.94 -0.50
N SER A 295 -8.50 -18.20 -0.78
CA SER A 295 -7.88 -19.35 -0.10
C SER A 295 -6.42 -19.52 -0.53
N ARG A 296 -6.14 -19.39 -1.82
CA ARG A 296 -4.78 -19.34 -2.37
C ARG A 296 -4.00 -18.16 -1.81
N LEU A 297 -4.61 -16.97 -1.74
CA LEU A 297 -4.00 -15.78 -1.16
C LEU A 297 -3.64 -16.01 0.31
N HIS A 298 -4.57 -16.57 1.08
CA HIS A 298 -4.37 -16.85 2.51
C HIS A 298 -3.19 -17.78 2.72
N LEU A 299 -3.09 -18.87 1.95
CA LEU A 299 -1.92 -19.75 1.98
C LEU A 299 -0.62 -18.99 1.64
N GLY A 300 -0.63 -18.17 0.58
CA GLY A 300 0.52 -17.35 0.21
C GLY A 300 0.95 -16.40 1.33
N VAL A 301 0.00 -15.75 2.01
CA VAL A 301 0.28 -14.88 3.18
C VAL A 301 0.91 -15.67 4.33
N LEU A 302 0.42 -16.88 4.63
CA LEU A 302 1.03 -17.74 5.65
C LEU A 302 2.46 -18.15 5.27
N GLN A 303 2.72 -18.45 4.00
CA GLN A 303 4.06 -18.76 3.50
C GLN A 303 5.00 -17.54 3.59
N VAL A 304 4.52 -16.34 3.27
CA VAL A 304 5.29 -15.09 3.47
C VAL A 304 5.68 -14.92 4.93
N LEU A 305 4.75 -15.14 5.87
CA LEU A 305 5.04 -15.06 7.31
C LEU A 305 6.09 -16.10 7.74
N GLN A 306 6.08 -17.30 7.17
CA GLN A 306 7.10 -18.32 7.44
C GLN A 306 8.49 -17.90 6.94
N LEU A 307 8.57 -17.31 5.73
CA LEU A 307 9.83 -16.79 5.19
C LEU A 307 10.38 -15.64 6.04
N LEU A 308 9.49 -14.79 6.56
CA LEU A 308 9.83 -13.60 7.31
C LEU A 308 10.67 -13.90 8.57
N TYR A 309 10.45 -15.05 9.24
CA TYR A 309 11.21 -15.43 10.44
C TYR A 309 12.73 -15.39 10.19
N SER A 310 13.18 -15.99 9.08
CA SER A 310 14.60 -16.05 8.72
C SER A 310 15.20 -14.65 8.55
N HIS A 311 14.49 -13.76 7.84
CA HIS A 311 14.95 -12.40 7.58
C HIS A 311 14.92 -11.50 8.83
N LEU A 312 13.94 -11.69 9.72
CA LEU A 312 13.92 -11.00 11.02
C LEU A 312 15.09 -11.43 11.90
N ALA A 313 15.42 -12.73 11.90
CA ALA A 313 16.57 -13.27 12.64
C ALA A 313 17.89 -12.72 12.07
N GLU A 314 18.09 -12.77 10.75
CA GLU A 314 19.27 -12.25 10.05
C GLU A 314 19.50 -10.76 10.33
N LYS A 315 18.43 -9.95 10.32
CA LYS A 315 18.50 -8.51 10.62
C LYS A 315 18.52 -8.19 12.13
N LYS A 316 18.47 -9.18 13.02
CA LYS A 316 18.40 -9.01 14.49
C LYS A 316 17.19 -8.19 14.96
N LEU A 317 16.05 -8.40 14.30
CA LEU A 317 14.78 -7.69 14.53
C LEU A 317 13.68 -8.59 15.08
N LEU A 318 13.93 -9.90 15.22
CA LEU A 318 13.00 -10.82 15.86
C LEU A 318 12.64 -10.32 17.27
N GLY A 319 11.36 -10.19 17.57
CA GLY A 319 10.88 -9.65 18.85
C GLY A 319 10.97 -8.12 18.99
N ARG A 320 11.45 -7.39 17.97
CA ARG A 320 11.73 -5.94 18.03
C ARG A 320 10.96 -5.12 17.00
N LEU A 321 10.64 -5.69 15.84
CA LEU A 321 9.90 -5.02 14.79
C LEU A 321 8.63 -5.81 14.47
N PRO A 322 7.45 -5.39 14.96
CA PRO A 322 6.19 -5.98 14.53
C PRO A 322 5.92 -5.54 13.07
N LEU A 323 5.69 -6.50 12.17
CA LEU A 323 5.21 -6.24 10.81
C LEU A 323 3.68 -6.34 10.71
N VAL A 324 3.03 -6.89 11.74
CA VAL A 324 1.59 -6.83 11.96
C VAL A 324 1.36 -6.13 13.29
N ALA A 325 0.72 -4.96 13.26
CA ALA A 325 0.47 -4.20 14.48
C ALA A 325 -0.66 -4.82 15.30
N PHE A 326 -0.53 -4.80 16.64
CA PHE A 326 -1.53 -5.39 17.53
C PHE A 326 -2.88 -4.66 17.45
N GLU A 327 -2.86 -3.35 17.18
CA GLU A 327 -4.03 -2.52 16.94
C GLU A 327 -4.84 -3.02 15.74
N GLN A 328 -4.18 -3.52 14.69
CA GLN A 328 -4.86 -4.07 13.52
C GLN A 328 -5.52 -5.40 13.82
N VAL A 329 -4.87 -6.26 14.62
CA VAL A 329 -5.46 -7.52 15.11
C VAL A 329 -6.69 -7.23 15.96
N THR A 330 -6.60 -6.24 16.83
CA THR A 330 -7.72 -5.77 17.67
C THR A 330 -8.87 -5.26 16.79
N GLN A 331 -8.58 -4.46 15.76
CA GLN A 331 -9.59 -3.97 14.84
C GLN A 331 -10.25 -5.10 14.04
N LEU A 332 -9.47 -6.07 13.55
CA LEU A 332 -10.01 -7.24 12.84
C LEU A 332 -10.92 -8.09 13.73
N ALA A 333 -10.54 -8.32 14.99
CA ALA A 333 -11.39 -9.01 15.94
C ALA A 333 -12.71 -8.24 16.19
N ALA A 334 -12.64 -6.91 16.34
CA ALA A 334 -13.83 -6.09 16.49
C ALA A 334 -14.75 -6.14 15.24
N ASP A 335 -14.18 -6.17 14.04
CA ASP A 335 -14.92 -6.34 12.78
C ASP A 335 -15.61 -7.71 12.73
N LEU A 336 -14.90 -8.79 13.08
CA LEU A 336 -15.42 -10.16 13.10
C LEU A 336 -16.55 -10.32 14.11
N ARG A 337 -16.40 -9.75 15.32
CA ARG A 337 -17.45 -9.74 16.34
C ARG A 337 -18.72 -9.08 15.82
N ARG A 338 -18.60 -7.87 15.26
CA ARG A 338 -19.74 -7.13 14.70
C ARG A 338 -20.41 -7.89 13.56
N ALA A 339 -19.63 -8.58 12.73
CA ALA A 339 -20.19 -9.40 11.66
C ALA A 339 -20.93 -10.62 12.20
N ALA A 340 -20.40 -11.28 13.23
CA ALA A 340 -21.03 -12.41 13.88
C ALA A 340 -22.33 -12.02 14.61
N GLU A 341 -22.35 -10.89 15.32
CA GLU A 341 -23.55 -10.36 16.00
C GLU A 341 -24.70 -10.10 15.01
N LYS A 342 -24.39 -9.66 13.78
CA LYS A 342 -25.38 -9.50 12.70
C LYS A 342 -25.86 -10.82 12.13
N ALA A 343 -25.02 -11.84 12.16
CA ALA A 343 -25.25 -13.12 11.51
C ALA A 343 -25.82 -14.15 12.51
N ASN A 344 -27.05 -13.89 13.00
CA ASN A 344 -27.91 -14.77 13.81
C ASN A 344 -27.27 -15.41 15.09
N PRO A 345 -27.83 -15.21 16.31
CA PRO A 345 -27.16 -15.59 17.56
C PRO A 345 -27.09 -17.10 17.90
N LEU A 346 -27.68 -18.01 17.10
CA LEU A 346 -27.81 -19.43 17.44
C LEU A 346 -26.66 -20.33 16.93
N GLY A 347 -25.59 -19.75 16.39
CA GLY A 347 -24.39 -20.46 15.94
C GLY A 347 -23.68 -19.66 14.84
N ALA A 348 -22.35 -19.75 14.78
CA ALA A 348 -21.60 -19.04 13.75
C ALA A 348 -21.91 -19.66 12.37
N PRO A 349 -22.43 -18.90 11.39
CA PRO A 349 -22.62 -19.42 10.04
C PRO A 349 -21.27 -19.81 9.42
N PRO A 350 -21.24 -20.70 8.40
CA PRO A 350 -20.00 -21.27 7.86
C PRO A 350 -19.00 -20.22 7.36
N HIS A 351 -19.48 -19.06 6.90
CA HIS A 351 -18.62 -17.96 6.48
C HIS A 351 -17.97 -17.22 7.65
N THR A 352 -18.68 -17.13 8.78
CA THR A 352 -18.13 -16.58 10.03
C THR A 352 -17.10 -17.55 10.61
N GLU A 353 -17.38 -18.85 10.59
CA GLU A 353 -16.43 -19.89 11.00
C GLU A 353 -15.13 -19.82 10.16
N LEU A 354 -15.26 -19.78 8.82
CA LEU A 354 -14.09 -19.65 7.93
C LEU A 354 -13.30 -18.34 8.17
N ALA A 355 -13.97 -17.23 8.45
CA ALA A 355 -13.31 -15.97 8.76
C ALA A 355 -12.55 -16.05 10.11
N LEU A 356 -13.14 -16.69 11.11
CA LEU A 356 -12.51 -16.94 12.41
C LEU A 356 -11.32 -17.89 12.29
N ASP A 357 -11.42 -18.94 11.47
CA ASP A 357 -10.31 -19.87 11.21
C ASP A 357 -9.14 -19.16 10.54
N ARG A 358 -9.41 -18.36 9.49
CA ARG A 358 -8.36 -17.56 8.84
C ARG A 358 -7.71 -16.57 9.80
N PHE A 359 -8.50 -15.94 10.67
CA PHE A 359 -7.99 -15.05 11.71
C PHE A 359 -7.08 -15.80 12.69
N ALA A 360 -7.54 -16.94 13.21
CA ALA A 360 -6.78 -17.76 14.15
C ALA A 360 -5.46 -18.24 13.55
N GLN A 361 -5.47 -18.78 12.32
CA GLN A 361 -4.27 -19.21 11.61
C GLN A 361 -3.28 -18.06 11.41
N ALA A 362 -3.75 -16.92 10.90
CA ALA A 362 -2.87 -15.81 10.59
C ALA A 362 -2.25 -15.20 11.85
N VAL A 363 -3.02 -15.06 12.95
CA VAL A 363 -2.50 -14.61 14.24
C VAL A 363 -1.50 -15.61 14.81
N GLN A 364 -1.82 -16.90 14.80
CA GLN A 364 -0.92 -17.95 15.31
C GLN A 364 0.43 -17.94 14.57
N VAL A 365 0.40 -17.93 13.24
CA VAL A 365 1.62 -17.92 12.43
C VAL A 365 2.37 -16.60 12.59
N ALA A 366 1.69 -15.45 12.58
CA ALA A 366 2.34 -14.16 12.79
C ALA A 366 3.04 -14.07 14.15
N MET A 367 2.43 -14.61 15.21
CA MET A 367 3.09 -14.71 16.52
C MET A 367 4.29 -15.65 16.45
N ALA A 368 4.11 -16.90 15.98
CA ALA A 368 5.17 -17.91 15.87
C ALA A 368 6.41 -17.41 15.11
N MET A 369 6.20 -16.61 14.07
CA MET A 369 7.27 -16.10 13.23
C MET A 369 7.84 -14.75 13.73
N GLY A 370 7.36 -14.22 14.86
CA GLY A 370 7.82 -12.95 15.44
C GLY A 370 7.35 -11.71 14.68
N ALA A 371 6.38 -11.85 13.78
CA ALA A 371 5.80 -10.77 12.98
C ALA A 371 4.75 -9.96 13.75
N LEU A 372 4.09 -10.59 14.73
CA LEU A 372 3.16 -9.96 15.67
C LEU A 372 3.75 -10.03 17.08
N LEU A 373 3.94 -8.87 17.72
CA LEU A 373 4.44 -8.79 19.09
C LEU A 373 3.27 -8.59 20.05
N CYS A 374 2.92 -9.63 20.80
CA CYS A 374 1.99 -9.53 21.92
C CYS A 374 2.81 -9.39 23.20
N THR A 375 2.82 -8.20 23.80
CA THR A 375 3.62 -7.92 25.01
C THR A 375 3.14 -8.70 26.23
N ARG A 376 1.87 -9.16 26.25
CA ARG A 376 1.33 -10.06 27.27
C ARG A 376 0.36 -11.08 26.65
N ALA A 377 0.44 -12.33 27.08
CA ALA A 377 -0.49 -13.39 26.68
C ALA A 377 -1.96 -13.03 26.94
N ASP A 378 -2.23 -12.23 27.98
CA ASP A 378 -3.57 -11.80 28.34
C ASP A 378 -4.19 -10.82 27.35
N ASP A 379 -3.40 -10.07 26.59
CA ASP A 379 -3.93 -9.05 25.69
C ASP A 379 -4.63 -9.69 24.49
N LEU A 380 -4.02 -10.72 23.90
CA LEU A 380 -4.69 -11.50 22.85
C LEU A 380 -5.91 -12.24 23.40
N ARG A 381 -5.81 -12.83 24.60
CA ARG A 381 -6.94 -13.52 25.24
C ARG A 381 -8.12 -12.57 25.45
N LYS A 382 -7.89 -11.32 25.88
CA LYS A 382 -8.93 -10.29 26.04
C LYS A 382 -9.58 -9.89 24.71
N VAL A 383 -8.78 -9.74 23.66
CA VAL A 383 -9.30 -9.41 22.32
C VAL A 383 -10.18 -10.56 21.82
N CYS A 384 -9.67 -11.79 21.91
CA CYS A 384 -10.35 -12.97 21.38
C CYS A 384 -11.52 -13.47 22.24
N SER A 385 -11.58 -13.16 23.54
CA SER A 385 -12.71 -13.56 24.40
C SER A 385 -14.04 -12.93 23.99
N SER A 386 -13.99 -11.86 23.18
CA SER A 386 -15.18 -11.21 22.63
C SER A 386 -15.69 -11.84 21.33
N LEU A 387 -14.95 -12.79 20.76
CA LEU A 387 -15.31 -13.48 19.52
C LEU A 387 -16.21 -14.70 19.79
N PRO A 388 -17.01 -15.13 18.80
CA PRO A 388 -17.76 -16.38 18.88
C PRO A 388 -16.83 -17.59 19.15
N PRO A 389 -17.35 -18.66 19.77
CA PRO A 389 -16.57 -19.87 19.99
C PRO A 389 -16.09 -20.45 18.66
N ASN A 390 -14.80 -20.72 18.56
CA ASN A 390 -14.16 -21.33 17.40
C ASN A 390 -13.04 -22.25 17.89
N SER A 391 -13.04 -23.51 17.44
CA SER A 391 -12.14 -24.54 17.94
C SER A 391 -10.67 -24.21 17.67
N LEU A 392 -10.37 -23.66 16.48
CA LEU A 392 -9.00 -23.32 16.13
C LEU A 392 -8.49 -22.15 16.97
N LEU A 393 -9.30 -21.10 17.14
CA LEU A 393 -8.96 -19.97 18.00
C LEU A 393 -8.73 -20.39 19.45
N GLN A 394 -9.54 -21.32 19.97
CA GLN A 394 -9.33 -21.88 21.31
C GLN A 394 -7.99 -22.61 21.43
N LEU A 395 -7.59 -23.39 20.42
CA LEU A 395 -6.28 -24.04 20.37
C LEU A 395 -5.15 -23.00 20.36
N VAL A 396 -5.29 -21.92 19.58
CA VAL A 396 -4.30 -20.82 19.53
C VAL A 396 -4.15 -20.17 20.91
N LEU A 397 -5.25 -19.91 21.61
CA LEU A 397 -5.25 -19.30 22.95
C LEU A 397 -4.78 -20.25 24.06
N ALA A 398 -4.81 -21.56 23.83
CA ALA A 398 -4.33 -22.59 24.76
C ALA A 398 -2.84 -22.95 24.55
N GLY A 399 -2.25 -22.54 23.42
CA GLY A 399 -0.86 -22.82 23.08
C GLY A 399 0.16 -22.15 24.02
N PRO A 400 1.41 -22.64 24.05
CA PRO A 400 2.46 -22.10 24.91
C PRO A 400 2.74 -20.62 24.57
N VAL A 401 2.78 -19.78 25.60
CA VAL A 401 3.16 -18.37 25.48
C VAL A 401 4.62 -18.31 25.01
N GLN A 402 4.87 -17.69 23.87
CA GLN A 402 6.24 -17.48 23.41
C GLN A 402 6.97 -16.56 24.39
N SER A 403 8.00 -17.09 25.03
CA SER A 403 8.95 -16.30 25.81
C SER A 403 9.84 -15.51 24.84
N THR A 404 9.81 -14.18 24.96
CA THR A 404 10.78 -13.31 24.29
C THR A 404 12.19 -13.70 24.71
N PRO A 405 13.18 -13.81 23.80
CA PRO A 405 14.56 -14.02 24.21
C PRO A 405 15.02 -12.78 24.98
N GLY A 406 15.32 -12.95 26.27
CA GLY A 406 15.84 -11.88 27.12
C GLY A 406 17.18 -11.35 26.60
N PRO A 407 17.57 -10.11 26.97
CA PRO A 407 18.88 -9.58 26.61
C PRO A 407 19.98 -10.48 27.19
N PRO A 408 21.14 -10.63 26.52
CA PRO A 408 22.23 -11.46 27.01
C PRO A 408 22.71 -10.91 28.36
N GLN A 409 22.41 -11.62 29.45
CA GLN A 409 22.93 -11.27 30.76
C GLN A 409 24.42 -11.56 30.76
N GLY A 410 25.22 -10.49 30.80
CA GLY A 410 26.65 -10.57 31.09
C GLY A 410 26.82 -11.19 32.47
N HIS A 411 27.55 -12.31 32.52
CA HIS A 411 27.94 -12.95 33.77
C HIS A 411 28.92 -12.03 34.51
N TYR A 412 28.44 -11.29 35.51
CA TYR A 412 29.29 -10.75 36.56
C TYR A 412 29.17 -11.66 37.78
N SER A 413 30.19 -12.49 38.00
CA SER A 413 30.34 -13.28 39.20
C SER A 413 30.63 -12.35 40.39
N HIS A 414 29.72 -12.31 41.36
CA HIS A 414 29.96 -11.66 42.64
C HIS A 414 31.02 -12.44 43.43
N MET A 415 32.20 -11.87 43.62
CA MET A 415 33.13 -12.30 44.67
C MET A 415 32.67 -11.73 46.02
N HIS A 416 32.50 -12.60 47.00
CA HIS A 416 32.30 -12.23 48.41
C HIS A 416 33.55 -11.54 48.99
N PRO A 417 33.42 -10.48 49.81
CA PRO A 417 34.51 -10.01 50.65
C PRO A 417 34.48 -10.73 52.01
N THR A 418 35.54 -11.48 52.32
CA THR A 418 35.87 -11.93 53.68
C THR A 418 36.35 -10.73 54.51
N ALA A 419 35.75 -10.57 55.69
CA ALA A 419 36.09 -9.57 56.68
C ALA A 419 37.49 -9.82 57.28
N ALA A 420 38.23 -8.73 57.47
CA ALA A 420 39.37 -8.65 58.38
C ALA A 420 39.33 -7.29 59.08
N TYR A 421 38.83 -7.29 60.32
CA TYR A 421 39.50 -6.83 61.57
C TYR A 421 38.45 -6.63 62.67
#